data_AF-A0A6I5CGT5-F1
#
_entry.id   AF-A0A6I5CGT5-F1
#
_cell.length_a   1.000
_cell.length_b   1.000
_cell.length_c   1.000
_cell.angle_alpha   90.00
_cell.angle_beta   90.00
_cell.angle_gamma   90.00
#
_symmetry.space_group_name_H-M   'P 1'
#
loop_
_entity.id
_entity.type
_entity.pdbx_description
1 polymer ?
#
loop_
_entity_poly.entity_id
_entity_poly.type
_entity_poly.pdbx_seq_one_letter_code
_entity_poly.pdbx_strand_id
1 'polypeptide(L)'
;VRALHRAVADGTEPADPFTAMIAGMVRAHGDRAAGLALCVEGLRGTPFAPRGWAGATPPVFVVGADDVMTRGIERIVAGIEGAELTTVPGGHQDVLAGAAFRRTALEVLVR
;
A
#
# COMPACT_ATOMS: atom_id res chain seq x y z
N VAL A 1 -17.72 6.17 -3.94
CA VAL A 1 -17.93 6.98 -2.72
C VAL A 1 -19.32 6.85 -2.10
N ARG A 2 -20.43 7.13 -2.80
CA ARG A 2 -21.78 6.94 -2.22
C ARG A 2 -22.06 5.51 -1.72
N ALA A 3 -21.58 4.50 -2.44
CA ALA A 3 -21.70 3.10 -2.02
C ALA A 3 -20.89 2.79 -0.75
N LEU A 4 -19.69 3.37 -0.61
CA LEU A 4 -18.87 3.25 0.61
C LEU A 4 -19.59 3.89 1.81
N HIS A 5 -20.14 5.09 1.64
CA HIS A 5 -20.88 5.77 2.72
C HIS A 5 -22.13 5.00 3.15
N ARG A 6 -22.87 4.39 2.22
CA ARG A 6 -23.98 3.49 2.55
C ARG A 6 -23.50 2.28 3.32
N ALA A 7 -22.47 1.59 2.83
CA ALA A 7 -21.89 0.44 3.53
C ALA A 7 -21.49 0.77 4.97
N VAL A 8 -20.91 1.95 5.21
CA VAL A 8 -20.54 2.41 6.55
C VAL A 8 -21.76 2.77 7.42
N ALA A 9 -22.79 3.39 6.85
CA ALA A 9 -23.96 3.85 7.59
C ALA A 9 -24.94 2.73 7.96
N ASP A 10 -25.19 1.80 7.04
CA ASP A 10 -26.25 0.79 7.17
C ASP A 10 -25.83 -0.64 6.83
N GLY A 11 -24.56 -0.86 6.45
CA GLY A 11 -24.04 -2.18 6.12
C GLY A 11 -24.39 -2.68 4.71
N THR A 12 -24.97 -1.84 3.84
CA THR A 12 -25.25 -2.23 2.44
C THR A 12 -23.96 -2.63 1.71
N GLU A 13 -23.92 -3.85 1.18
CA GLU A 13 -22.74 -4.36 0.48
C GLU A 13 -22.54 -3.63 -0.87
N PRO A 14 -21.36 -3.04 -1.14
CA PRO A 14 -21.05 -2.46 -2.44
C PRO A 14 -20.92 -3.53 -3.54
N ALA A 15 -21.49 -3.27 -4.72
CA ALA A 15 -21.35 -4.17 -5.87
C ALA A 15 -19.94 -4.21 -6.47
N ASP A 16 -19.18 -3.11 -6.34
CA ASP A 16 -17.80 -3.05 -6.79
C ASP A 16 -16.87 -3.73 -5.76
N PRO A 17 -16.12 -4.78 -6.13
CA PRO A 17 -15.30 -5.55 -5.19
C PRO A 17 -14.23 -4.72 -4.47
N PHE A 18 -13.66 -3.71 -5.14
CA PHE A 18 -12.68 -2.81 -4.51
C PHE A 18 -13.34 -1.91 -3.47
N THR A 19 -14.51 -1.35 -3.79
CA THR A 19 -15.30 -0.55 -2.84
C THR A 19 -15.76 -1.41 -1.66
N ALA A 20 -16.15 -2.67 -1.89
CA ALA A 20 -16.51 -3.63 -0.84
C ALA A 20 -15.32 -3.92 0.10
N MET A 21 -14.14 -4.19 -0.47
CA MET A 21 -12.90 -4.37 0.29
C MET A 21 -12.57 -3.14 1.15
N ILE A 22 -12.64 -1.94 0.57
CA ILE A 22 -12.42 -0.68 1.31
C ILE A 22 -13.46 -0.51 2.42
N ALA A 23 -14.75 -0.79 2.15
CA ALA A 23 -15.80 -0.71 3.14
C ALA A 23 -15.56 -1.67 4.31
N GLY A 24 -15.09 -2.89 4.04
CA GLY A 24 -14.69 -3.87 5.06
C GLY A 24 -13.57 -3.35 5.96
N MET A 25 -12.49 -2.82 5.36
CA MET A 25 -11.37 -2.24 6.11
C MET A 25 -11.81 -1.05 6.97
N VAL A 26 -12.58 -0.14 6.40
CA VAL A 26 -13.06 1.07 7.09
C VAL A 26 -13.97 0.72 8.27
N ARG A 27 -14.93 -0.20 8.07
CA ARG A 27 -15.89 -0.62 9.11
C ARG A 27 -15.24 -1.36 10.27
N ALA A 28 -14.10 -2.03 10.05
CA ALA A 28 -13.36 -2.70 11.12
C ALA A 28 -12.88 -1.73 12.22
N HIS A 29 -12.92 -0.41 11.98
CA HIS A 29 -12.55 0.63 12.93
C HIS A 29 -13.72 1.26 13.71
N GLY A 30 -14.91 0.65 13.69
CA GLY A 30 -16.06 1.05 14.53
C GLY A 30 -16.45 2.52 14.32
N ASP A 31 -16.54 3.29 15.40
CA ASP A 31 -16.98 4.69 15.38
C ASP A 31 -16.14 5.61 14.47
N ARG A 32 -14.91 5.21 14.12
CA ARG A 32 -14.06 5.96 13.18
C ARG A 32 -14.43 5.75 11.72
N ALA A 33 -15.27 4.77 11.40
CA ALA A 33 -15.57 4.37 10.03
C ALA A 33 -16.13 5.52 9.17
N ALA A 34 -17.02 6.35 9.72
CA ALA A 34 -17.58 7.49 9.00
C ALA A 34 -16.50 8.52 8.62
N GLY A 35 -15.59 8.83 9.55
CA GLY A 35 -14.46 9.73 9.27
C GLY A 35 -13.49 9.15 8.25
N LEU A 36 -13.19 7.86 8.34
CA LEU A 36 -12.33 7.17 7.36
C LEU A 36 -12.96 7.13 5.96
N ALA A 37 -14.29 7.00 5.84
CA ALA A 37 -14.98 7.10 4.56
C ALA A 37 -14.84 8.49 3.92
N LEU A 38 -14.85 9.57 4.72
CA LEU A 38 -14.56 10.93 4.26
C LEU A 38 -13.10 11.06 3.78
N CYS A 39 -12.14 10.42 4.47
CA CYS A 39 -10.75 10.38 4.00
C CYS A 39 -10.63 9.71 2.62
N VAL A 40 -11.32 8.59 2.40
CA VAL A 40 -11.35 7.92 1.07
C VAL A 40 -11.96 8.84 0.01
N GLU A 41 -13.01 9.59 0.34
CA GLU A 41 -13.59 10.57 -0.56
C GLU A 41 -12.62 11.70 -0.94
N GLY A 42 -11.92 12.26 0.05
CA GLY A 42 -10.88 13.26 -0.17
C GLY A 42 -9.74 12.74 -1.04
N LEU A 43 -9.26 11.53 -0.78
CA LEU A 43 -8.23 10.87 -1.60
C LEU A 43 -8.68 10.70 -3.05
N ARG A 44 -9.94 10.28 -3.27
CA ARG A 44 -10.51 10.19 -4.63
C ARG A 44 -10.56 11.54 -5.36
N GLY A 45 -10.79 12.63 -4.63
CA GLY A 45 -10.82 13.97 -5.19
C GLY A 45 -9.44 14.55 -5.50
N THR A 46 -8.37 13.93 -5.02
CA THR A 46 -7.00 14.40 -5.23
C THR A 46 -6.46 13.88 -6.57
N PRO A 47 -6.05 14.76 -7.51
CA PRO A 47 -5.46 14.32 -8.76
C PRO A 47 -4.19 13.49 -8.53
N PHE A 48 -4.08 12.33 -9.18
CA PHE A 48 -2.82 11.61 -9.24
C PHE A 48 -1.91 12.25 -10.29
N ALA A 49 -0.86 12.93 -9.84
CA ALA A 49 0.13 13.58 -10.69
C ALA A 49 1.50 12.88 -10.51
N PRO A 50 1.74 11.72 -11.16
CA PRO A 50 2.97 10.99 -10.99
C PRO A 50 4.17 11.80 -11.48
N ARG A 51 5.29 11.69 -10.77
CA ARG A 51 6.60 12.20 -11.19
C ARG A 51 7.62 11.09 -10.99
N GLY A 52 8.72 11.17 -11.72
CA GLY A 52 9.87 10.30 -11.48
C GLY A 52 10.43 10.49 -10.06
N TRP A 53 11.25 9.55 -9.61
CA TRP A 53 11.99 9.69 -8.36
C TRP A 53 12.88 10.94 -8.42
N ALA A 54 12.74 11.83 -7.44
CA ALA A 54 13.48 13.08 -7.34
C ALA A 54 14.37 13.15 -6.08
N GLY A 55 14.49 12.05 -5.34
CA GLY A 55 15.36 11.96 -4.18
C GLY A 55 16.83 11.87 -4.58
N ALA A 56 17.72 12.44 -3.76
CA ALA A 56 19.17 12.39 -4.00
C ALA A 56 19.76 10.98 -3.84
N THR A 57 19.13 10.14 -3.03
CA THR A 57 19.52 8.74 -2.83
C THR A 57 18.57 7.84 -3.61
N PRO A 58 19.08 6.93 -4.48
CA PRO A 58 18.25 5.94 -5.13
C PRO A 58 17.52 5.04 -4.11
N PRO A 59 16.27 4.65 -4.37
CA PRO A 59 15.51 3.83 -3.44
C PRO A 59 15.97 2.37 -3.47
N VAL A 60 15.91 1.71 -2.31
CA VAL A 60 16.00 0.25 -2.20
C VAL A 60 14.61 -0.30 -2.02
N PHE A 61 14.17 -1.14 -2.97
CA PHE A 61 12.91 -1.86 -2.90
C PHE A 61 13.12 -3.18 -2.17
N VAL A 62 12.34 -3.43 -1.12
CA VAL A 62 12.38 -4.69 -0.37
C VAL A 62 11.02 -5.36 -0.50
N VAL A 63 10.99 -6.59 -1.03
CA VAL A 63 9.76 -7.35 -1.27
C VAL A 63 9.80 -8.73 -0.61
N GLY A 64 8.62 -9.23 -0.24
CA GLY A 64 8.46 -10.59 0.25
C GLY A 64 8.51 -11.60 -0.89
N ALA A 65 9.19 -12.74 -0.68
CA ALA A 65 9.30 -13.82 -1.66
C ALA A 65 7.95 -14.42 -2.05
N ASP A 66 6.98 -14.38 -1.12
CA ASP A 66 5.63 -14.93 -1.29
C ASP A 66 4.59 -13.82 -1.52
N ASP A 67 5.02 -12.57 -1.69
CA ASP A 67 4.13 -11.42 -1.88
C ASP A 67 3.62 -11.32 -3.33
N VAL A 68 2.43 -11.87 -3.56
CA VAL A 68 1.75 -11.81 -4.86
C VAL A 68 1.33 -10.40 -5.29
N MET A 69 1.22 -9.46 -4.36
CA MET A 69 0.77 -8.09 -4.62
C MET A 69 1.88 -7.24 -5.25
N THR A 70 3.13 -7.62 -5.07
CA THR A 70 4.31 -6.91 -5.63
C THR A 70 4.79 -7.50 -6.96
N ARG A 71 4.04 -8.44 -7.56
CA ARG A 71 4.40 -9.00 -8.87
C ARG A 71 4.61 -7.92 -9.94
N GLY A 72 5.78 -7.96 -10.59
CA GLY A 72 6.16 -6.99 -11.61
C GLY A 72 6.82 -5.73 -11.06
N ILE A 73 7.22 -5.71 -9.79
CA ILE A 73 8.02 -4.65 -9.16
C ILE A 73 9.29 -4.31 -9.95
N GLU A 74 9.86 -5.29 -10.67
CA GLU A 74 11.06 -5.13 -11.50
C GLU A 74 10.87 -4.03 -12.56
N ARG A 75 9.65 -3.85 -13.07
CA ARG A 75 9.32 -2.77 -14.03
C ARG A 75 9.43 -1.39 -13.40
N ILE A 76 9.13 -1.27 -12.11
CA ILE A 76 9.25 -0.01 -11.36
C ILE A 76 10.72 0.24 -11.05
N VAL A 77 11.46 -0.79 -10.58
CA VAL A 77 12.90 -0.67 -10.27
C VAL A 77 13.70 -0.28 -11.51
N ALA A 78 13.43 -0.90 -12.67
CA ALA A 78 14.08 -0.56 -13.93
C ALA A 78 13.81 0.88 -14.41
N GLY A 79 12.77 1.53 -13.89
CA GLY A 79 12.43 2.92 -14.21
C GLY A 79 13.20 3.95 -13.37
N ILE A 80 14.05 3.53 -12.42
CA ILE A 80 14.76 4.42 -11.51
C ILE A 80 16.25 4.08 -11.53
N GLU A 81 17.06 5.02 -12.02
CA GLU A 81 18.51 4.86 -12.06
C GLU A 81 19.08 4.65 -10.66
N GLY A 82 19.91 3.61 -10.52
CA GLY A 82 20.55 3.25 -9.24
C GLY A 82 19.64 2.57 -8.22
N ALA A 83 18.36 2.32 -8.54
CA ALA A 83 17.49 1.59 -7.63
C ALA A 83 17.92 0.12 -7.47
N GLU A 84 17.80 -0.39 -6.25
CA GLU A 84 18.09 -1.79 -5.91
C GLU A 84 16.80 -2.54 -5.59
N LEU A 85 16.76 -3.85 -5.87
CA LEU A 85 15.69 -4.74 -5.46
C LEU A 85 16.26 -5.86 -4.58
N THR A 86 15.70 -6.02 -3.38
CA THR A 86 16.03 -7.10 -2.44
C THR A 86 14.79 -7.92 -2.12
N THR A 87 14.88 -9.23 -2.26
CA THR A 87 13.81 -10.15 -1.86
C THR A 87 14.14 -10.79 -0.52
N VAL A 88 13.17 -10.79 0.40
CA VAL A 88 13.27 -11.39 1.74
C VAL A 88 12.14 -12.40 1.97
N PRO A 89 12.24 -13.35 2.92
CA PRO A 89 11.14 -14.26 3.23
C PRO A 89 9.87 -13.55 3.70
N GLY A 90 8.70 -14.08 3.35
CA GLY A 90 7.39 -13.62 3.80
C GLY A 90 6.47 -13.16 2.66
N GLY A 91 5.19 -13.00 2.97
CA GLY A 91 4.16 -12.43 2.09
C GLY A 91 3.91 -10.94 2.35
N HIS A 92 2.83 -10.40 1.76
CA HIS A 92 2.56 -8.96 1.72
C HIS A 92 2.49 -8.27 3.10
N GLN A 93 1.97 -8.98 4.11
CA GLN A 93 1.72 -8.40 5.44
C GLN A 93 2.84 -8.73 6.42
N ASP A 94 3.29 -9.97 6.43
CA ASP A 94 4.29 -10.49 7.37
C ASP A 94 5.72 -10.06 7.04
N VAL A 95 6.01 -9.72 5.78
CA VAL A 95 7.35 -9.24 5.38
C VAL A 95 7.78 -8.01 6.19
N LEU A 96 6.88 -7.07 6.44
CA LEU A 96 7.18 -5.81 7.14
C LEU A 96 7.54 -6.00 8.62
N ALA A 97 7.00 -7.05 9.24
CA ALA A 97 7.31 -7.42 10.62
C ALA A 97 8.50 -8.40 10.72
N GLY A 98 9.02 -8.87 9.59
CA GLY A 98 10.06 -9.89 9.51
C GLY A 98 11.43 -9.42 9.96
N ALA A 99 12.18 -10.31 10.62
CA ALA A 99 13.56 -10.04 11.02
C ALA A 99 14.50 -9.83 9.81
N ALA A 100 14.19 -10.43 8.66
CA ALA A 100 14.94 -10.24 7.42
C ALA A 100 14.78 -8.81 6.89
N PHE A 101 13.53 -8.31 6.77
CA PHE A 101 13.27 -6.93 6.39
C PHE A 101 13.97 -5.93 7.32
N ARG A 102 13.85 -6.11 8.63
CA ARG A 102 14.54 -5.25 9.62
C ARG A 102 16.05 -5.21 9.39
N ARG A 103 16.68 -6.35 9.13
CA ARG A 103 18.11 -6.43 8.88
C ARG A 103 18.51 -5.69 7.61
N THR A 104 17.79 -5.93 6.51
CA THR A 104 18.00 -5.23 5.23
C THR A 104 17.87 -3.72 5.41
N ALA A 105 16.85 -3.25 6.15
CA ALA A 105 16.68 -1.83 6.41
C ALA A 105 17.88 -1.23 7.16
N LEU A 106 18.39 -1.91 8.19
CA LEU A 106 19.58 -1.47 8.93
C LEU A 106 20.84 -1.46 8.04
N GLU A 107 21.03 -2.47 7.21
CA GLU A 107 22.15 -2.56 6.25
C GLU A 107 22.11 -1.44 5.20
N VAL A 108 20.93 -0.99 4.79
CA VAL A 108 20.76 0.14 3.86
C VAL A 108 21.07 1.46 4.54
N LEU A 109 20.64 1.63 5.79
CA LEU A 109 20.81 2.90 6.54
C LEU A 109 22.26 3.21 6.93
N VAL A 110 23.17 2.23 6.89
CA VAL A 110 24.59 2.40 7.22
C VAL A 110 25.48 2.59 6.00
N ARG A 111 24.92 2.66 4.79
CA ARG A 111 25.62 2.97 3.55
C ARG A 111 25.73 4.49 3.36
#